data_AF-A0A3D0XHR3-F1
#
_entry.id   AF-A0A3D0XHR3-F1
#
_cell.length_a   1.000
_cell.length_b   1.000
_cell.length_c   1.000
_cell.angle_alpha   90.00
_cell.angle_beta   90.00
_cell.angle_gamma   90.00
#
_symmetry.space_group_name_H-M   'P 1'
#
loop_
_entity.id
_entity.type
_entity.pdbx_description
1 polymer ?
#
loop_
_entity_poly.entity_id
_entity_poly.type
_entity_poly.pdbx_seq_one_letter_code
_entity_poly.pdbx_strand_id
1 'polypeptide(L)'
;MAWTCCEATSFGTLKMSPSRNRLDQVLVDRGLFESREKAKRSIMAGNVLVDGHPITKPGHPVKADQPIDLKKTEPFVSRGGLKLDHALQQFPLAVQGLVAADLGASTGGFTDCLLQHQCSKVYAIDVGSGQLAWKLRQDERVIVMERINARHLKATDLPEPMDLVVIDCSFISLRQILPAARDILGEAGDVVALIKPQFEAGKTAVDKGKGVIKDPEIHREVIESLQTFATQELSMDWKEVTPSPIMGPAGNREFLVWLQHHANSHESHRTDSQS
;
A
#
# COMPACT_ATOMS: atom_id res chain seq x y z
N MET A 1 29.50 13.86 -79.88
CA MET A 1 28.20 13.30 -79.45
C MET A 1 28.48 11.86 -79.03
N ALA A 2 28.71 11.58 -77.76
CA ALA A 2 27.74 11.52 -76.68
C ALA A 2 27.15 10.11 -76.50
N TRP A 3 27.65 9.43 -75.44
CA TRP A 3 26.94 8.52 -74.53
C TRP A 3 26.48 7.14 -75.06
N THR A 4 26.44 6.01 -74.32
CA THR A 4 26.98 5.56 -73.02
C THR A 4 26.70 4.05 -72.90
N CYS A 5 27.65 3.35 -72.29
CA CYS A 5 27.60 2.19 -71.39
C CYS A 5 26.52 1.10 -71.49
N CYS A 6 27.05 -0.12 -71.41
CA CYS A 6 26.45 -1.38 -70.96
C CYS A 6 25.70 -1.23 -69.63
N GLU A 7 24.54 -1.86 -69.46
CA GLU A 7 24.05 -2.20 -68.12
C GLU A 7 23.58 -3.65 -68.04
N ALA A 8 24.13 -4.27 -67.00
CA ALA A 8 23.97 -5.65 -66.59
C ALA A 8 22.62 -5.87 -65.90
N THR A 9 22.21 -7.13 -65.95
CA THR A 9 21.18 -7.79 -65.14
C THR A 9 21.20 -7.34 -63.68
N SER A 10 20.13 -6.67 -63.24
CA SER A 10 19.87 -6.40 -61.81
C SER A 10 19.12 -7.58 -61.19
N PHE A 11 19.81 -8.31 -60.31
CA PHE A 11 19.20 -9.25 -59.37
C PHE A 11 18.46 -8.49 -58.27
N GLY A 12 17.23 -8.91 -57.97
CA GLY A 12 16.33 -8.24 -57.03
C GLY A 12 16.84 -8.17 -55.60
N THR A 13 16.55 -7.06 -54.94
CA THR A 13 16.62 -6.94 -53.47
C THR A 13 15.27 -7.39 -52.89
N LEU A 14 15.23 -8.62 -52.40
CA LEU A 14 14.13 -9.12 -51.58
C LEU A 14 14.12 -8.29 -50.29
N LYS A 15 13.13 -7.40 -50.11
CA LYS A 15 12.86 -6.78 -48.80
C LYS A 15 12.47 -7.89 -47.83
N MET A 16 13.41 -8.35 -47.00
CA MET A 16 13.07 -9.25 -45.89
C MET A 16 12.14 -8.50 -44.95
N SER A 17 10.88 -8.94 -44.88
CA SER A 17 9.99 -8.51 -43.80
C SER A 17 10.65 -8.88 -42.47
N PRO A 18 10.67 -7.98 -41.46
CA PRO A 18 11.22 -8.35 -40.15
C PRO A 18 10.54 -9.62 -39.67
N SER A 19 11.34 -10.63 -39.34
CA SER A 19 10.83 -11.92 -38.86
C SER A 19 9.95 -11.66 -37.64
N ARG A 20 8.67 -12.02 -37.75
CA ARG A 20 7.74 -11.91 -36.63
C ARG A 20 7.95 -13.11 -35.74
N ASN A 21 8.54 -12.88 -34.58
CA ASN A 21 8.77 -13.90 -33.57
C ASN A 21 7.56 -13.98 -32.64
N ARG A 22 7.36 -15.12 -31.99
CA ARG A 22 6.29 -15.28 -31.00
C ARG A 22 6.66 -14.52 -29.72
N LEU A 23 5.72 -13.76 -29.16
CA LEU A 23 5.92 -13.00 -27.92
C LEU A 23 6.46 -13.88 -26.78
N ASP A 24 5.91 -15.09 -26.59
CA ASP A 24 6.38 -16.03 -25.56
C ASP A 24 7.85 -16.45 -25.71
N GLN A 25 8.36 -16.50 -26.94
CA GLN A 25 9.76 -16.82 -27.23
C GLN A 25 10.64 -15.58 -27.05
N VAL A 26 10.22 -14.43 -27.59
CA VAL A 26 10.97 -13.16 -27.47
C VAL A 26 11.19 -12.76 -26.03
N LEU A 27 10.19 -12.97 -25.16
CA LEU A 27 10.32 -12.70 -23.73
C LEU A 27 11.42 -13.55 -23.06
N VAL A 28 11.60 -14.80 -23.47
CA VAL A 28 12.66 -15.67 -22.94
C VAL A 28 14.01 -15.32 -23.56
N ASP A 29 14.04 -15.08 -24.88
CA ASP A 29 15.26 -14.71 -25.60
C ASP A 29 15.86 -13.40 -25.08
N ARG A 30 15.02 -12.47 -24.63
CA ARG A 30 15.42 -11.20 -23.99
C ARG A 30 15.73 -11.34 -22.49
N GLY A 31 15.65 -12.55 -21.92
CA GLY A 31 15.89 -12.79 -20.50
C GLY A 31 14.83 -12.22 -19.55
N LEU A 32 13.66 -11.83 -20.05
CA LEU A 32 12.57 -11.29 -19.24
C LEU A 32 11.83 -12.38 -18.45
N PHE A 33 11.92 -13.64 -18.89
CA PHE A 33 11.42 -14.82 -18.19
C PHE A 33 12.37 -15.99 -18.35
N GLU A 34 12.52 -16.79 -17.29
CA GLU A 34 13.39 -17.98 -17.28
C GLU A 34 12.91 -19.13 -18.16
N SER A 35 11.62 -19.15 -18.54
CA SER A 35 11.07 -20.20 -19.39
C SER A 35 9.84 -19.73 -20.17
N ARG A 36 9.58 -20.39 -21.30
CA ARG A 36 8.41 -20.11 -22.14
C ARG A 36 7.10 -20.31 -21.40
N GLU A 37 7.07 -21.23 -20.43
CA GLU A 37 5.86 -21.51 -19.65
C GLU A 37 5.55 -20.40 -18.64
N LYS A 38 6.58 -19.83 -18.00
CA LYS A 38 6.43 -18.62 -17.17
C LYS A 38 5.99 -17.42 -18.03
N ALA A 39 6.59 -17.25 -19.21
CA ALA A 39 6.22 -16.20 -20.17
C ALA A 39 4.76 -16.30 -20.63
N LYS A 40 4.30 -17.49 -21.05
CA LYS A 40 2.90 -17.74 -21.44
C LYS A 40 1.91 -17.37 -20.35
N ARG A 41 2.16 -17.80 -19.10
CA ARG A 41 1.29 -17.48 -17.96
C ARG A 41 1.17 -15.97 -17.74
N SER A 42 2.30 -15.27 -17.80
CA SER A 42 2.32 -13.80 -17.63
C SER A 42 1.60 -13.08 -18.77
N ILE A 43 1.79 -13.51 -20.02
CA ILE A 43 1.06 -12.99 -21.18
C ILE A 43 -0.45 -13.21 -20.99
N MET A 44 -0.89 -14.44 -20.69
CA MET A 44 -2.31 -14.77 -20.51
C MET A 44 -2.95 -13.99 -19.36
N ALA A 45 -2.18 -13.65 -18.32
CA ALA A 45 -2.60 -12.78 -17.23
C ALA A 45 -2.69 -11.28 -17.60
N GLY A 46 -2.32 -10.90 -18.84
CA GLY A 46 -2.35 -9.51 -19.30
C GLY A 46 -1.25 -8.64 -18.68
N ASN A 47 -0.16 -9.26 -18.25
CA ASN A 47 0.97 -8.61 -17.60
C ASN A 47 2.08 -8.20 -18.57
N VAL A 48 1.92 -8.45 -19.86
CA VAL A 48 2.89 -8.07 -20.89
C VAL A 48 2.27 -7.03 -21.80
N LEU A 49 2.90 -5.86 -21.89
CA LEU A 49 2.51 -4.80 -22.79
C LEU A 49 3.45 -4.76 -24.00
N VAL A 50 2.87 -4.62 -25.19
CA VAL A 50 3.60 -4.36 -26.43
C VAL A 50 3.10 -3.02 -26.95
N ASP A 51 4.02 -2.08 -27.17
CA ASP A 51 3.68 -0.69 -27.52
C ASP A 51 2.61 -0.08 -26.59
N GLY A 52 2.75 -0.32 -25.27
CA GLY A 52 1.82 0.17 -24.25
C GLY A 52 0.47 -0.55 -24.14
N HIS A 53 0.21 -1.58 -24.95
CA HIS A 53 -1.05 -2.32 -24.95
C HIS A 53 -0.90 -3.73 -24.37
N PRO A 54 -1.77 -4.18 -23.45
CA PRO A 54 -1.69 -5.52 -22.89
C PRO A 54 -1.98 -6.57 -23.97
N ILE A 55 -1.08 -7.54 -24.11
CA ILE A 55 -1.24 -8.68 -25.01
C ILE A 55 -1.53 -9.93 -24.17
N THR A 56 -2.59 -10.66 -24.52
CA THR A 56 -3.03 -11.88 -23.81
C THR A 56 -2.79 -13.17 -24.59
N LYS A 57 -2.30 -13.08 -25.83
CA LYS A 57 -2.02 -14.23 -26.70
C LYS A 57 -0.51 -14.54 -26.73
N PRO A 58 -0.04 -15.68 -26.19
CA PRO A 58 1.39 -16.00 -26.16
C PRO A 58 2.07 -16.07 -27.54
N GLY A 59 1.33 -16.53 -28.55
CA GLY A 59 1.78 -16.56 -29.95
C GLY A 59 1.59 -15.24 -30.71
N HIS A 60 1.34 -14.12 -30.02
CA HIS A 60 1.23 -12.82 -30.68
C HIS A 60 2.54 -12.49 -31.41
N PRO A 61 2.49 -12.16 -32.71
CA PRO A 61 3.69 -11.88 -33.50
C PRO A 61 4.26 -10.50 -33.15
N VAL A 62 5.51 -10.46 -32.70
CA VAL A 62 6.25 -9.22 -32.38
C VAL A 62 7.56 -9.16 -33.16
N LYS A 63 8.07 -7.94 -33.40
CA LYS A 63 9.41 -7.77 -33.97
C LYS A 63 10.46 -8.04 -32.88
N ALA A 64 11.64 -8.51 -33.27
CA ALA A 64 12.73 -8.84 -32.35
C ALA A 64 13.17 -7.65 -31.47
N ASP A 65 12.99 -6.42 -31.95
CA ASP A 65 13.36 -5.14 -31.33
C ASP A 65 12.16 -4.33 -30.79
N GLN A 66 10.92 -4.84 -30.93
CA GLN A 66 9.72 -4.11 -30.51
C GLN A 66 9.74 -3.83 -29.01
N PRO A 67 9.41 -2.62 -28.52
CA PRO A 67 9.31 -2.33 -27.10
C PRO A 67 8.31 -3.25 -26.40
N ILE A 68 8.75 -3.88 -25.30
CA ILE A 68 7.94 -4.76 -24.47
C ILE A 68 8.15 -4.36 -23.02
N ASP A 69 7.04 -4.04 -22.35
CA ASP A 69 7.04 -3.73 -20.92
C ASP A 69 6.33 -4.86 -20.17
N LEU A 70 6.83 -5.17 -18.97
CA LEU A 70 6.10 -6.02 -18.03
C LEU A 70 5.32 -5.11 -17.08
N LYS A 71 4.02 -5.37 -16.92
CA LYS A 71 3.31 -4.85 -15.76
C LYS A 71 4.07 -5.33 -14.54
N LYS A 72 4.52 -4.39 -13.72
CA LYS A 72 5.00 -4.73 -12.38
C LYS A 72 3.85 -5.45 -11.69
N THR A 73 4.09 -6.68 -11.25
CA THR A 73 3.21 -7.29 -10.25
C THR A 73 3.28 -6.40 -9.03
N GLU A 74 2.17 -5.76 -8.69
CA GLU A 74 2.07 -5.02 -7.44
C GLU A 74 2.35 -6.02 -6.30
N PRO A 75 3.28 -5.73 -5.38
CA PRO A 75 3.67 -6.66 -4.32
C PRO A 75 2.52 -6.98 -3.36
N PHE A 76 1.49 -6.12 -3.34
CA PHE A 76 0.31 -6.25 -2.51
C PHE A 76 -0.97 -6.15 -3.35
N VAL A 77 -2.10 -6.61 -2.81
CA VAL A 77 -3.43 -6.53 -3.48
C VAL A 77 -3.88 -5.10 -3.81
N SER A 78 -3.30 -4.10 -3.17
CA SER A 78 -3.55 -2.70 -3.48
C SER A 78 -2.32 -1.85 -3.21
N ARG A 79 -2.29 -0.65 -3.80
CA ARG A 79 -1.23 0.35 -3.56
C ARG A 79 -1.08 0.75 -2.09
N GLY A 80 -2.10 0.52 -1.26
CA GLY A 80 -2.01 0.76 0.18
C GLY A 80 -0.86 -0.01 0.82
N GLY A 81 -0.63 -1.27 0.42
CA GLY A 81 0.44 -2.08 1.00
C GLY A 81 1.84 -1.47 0.83
N LEU A 82 2.09 -0.74 -0.27
CA LEU A 82 3.36 -0.01 -0.48
C LEU A 82 3.61 1.05 0.59
N LYS A 83 2.55 1.65 1.13
CA LYS A 83 2.67 2.67 2.18
C LYS A 83 3.11 2.02 3.49
N LEU A 84 2.40 0.99 3.93
CA LEU A 84 2.74 0.30 5.18
C LEU A 84 4.11 -0.36 5.09
N ASP A 85 4.45 -0.98 3.97
CA ASP A 85 5.77 -1.59 3.74
C ASP A 85 6.90 -0.55 3.87
N HIS A 86 6.71 0.65 3.31
CA HIS A 86 7.64 1.75 3.52
C HIS A 86 7.72 2.17 5.00
N ALA A 87 6.59 2.26 5.69
CA ALA A 87 6.55 2.55 7.13
C ALA A 87 7.41 1.55 7.93
N LEU A 88 7.22 0.25 7.69
CA LEU A 88 7.95 -0.82 8.40
C LEU A 88 9.45 -0.86 8.06
N GLN A 89 9.87 -0.29 6.93
CA GLN A 89 11.29 -0.13 6.59
C GLN A 89 11.92 1.09 7.26
N GLN A 90 11.13 2.12 7.57
CA GLN A 90 11.63 3.33 8.24
C GLN A 90 11.56 3.21 9.76
N PHE A 91 10.47 2.66 10.27
CA PHE A 91 10.23 2.52 11.69
C PHE A 91 10.90 1.24 12.20
N PRO A 92 11.62 1.26 13.33
CA PRO A 92 12.19 0.07 13.96
C PRO A 92 11.10 -0.78 14.65
N LEU A 93 10.06 -1.17 13.90
CA LEU A 93 8.88 -1.90 14.36
C LEU A 93 8.88 -3.30 13.76
N ALA A 94 9.00 -4.32 14.63
CA ALA A 94 8.90 -5.72 14.21
C ALA A 94 7.44 -6.18 14.30
N VAL A 95 6.86 -6.63 13.18
CA VAL A 95 5.45 -7.09 13.13
C VAL A 95 5.28 -8.60 13.12
N GLN A 96 6.38 -9.35 13.07
CA GLN A 96 6.34 -10.80 13.03
C GLN A 96 5.74 -11.37 14.32
N GLY A 97 4.77 -12.28 14.16
CA GLY A 97 4.11 -12.95 15.27
C GLY A 97 3.04 -12.12 15.97
N LEU A 98 2.95 -10.81 15.68
CA LEU A 98 1.98 -9.91 16.30
C LEU A 98 0.54 -10.22 15.89
N VAL A 99 -0.40 -9.91 16.76
CA VAL A 99 -1.84 -9.81 16.46
C VAL A 99 -2.16 -8.35 16.16
N ALA A 100 -2.65 -8.09 14.94
CA ALA A 100 -2.89 -6.74 14.45
C ALA A 100 -4.36 -6.47 14.10
N ALA A 101 -4.75 -5.19 14.15
CA ALA A 101 -6.00 -4.69 13.56
C ALA A 101 -5.69 -3.72 12.41
N ASP A 102 -6.37 -3.92 11.28
CA ASP A 102 -6.31 -3.04 10.10
C ASP A 102 -7.61 -2.23 10.01
N LEU A 103 -7.57 -0.97 10.45
CA LEU A 103 -8.71 -0.05 10.47
C LEU A 103 -8.82 0.67 9.12
N GLY A 104 -9.87 0.34 8.36
CA GLY A 104 -10.05 0.79 6.98
C GLY A 104 -9.43 -0.17 5.97
N ALA A 105 -9.53 -1.48 6.21
CA ALA A 105 -8.86 -2.51 5.43
C ALA A 105 -9.13 -2.43 3.91
N SER A 106 -10.33 -2.01 3.50
CA SER A 106 -10.73 -1.84 2.11
C SER A 106 -10.40 -3.07 1.24
N THR A 107 -9.59 -2.93 0.19
CA THR A 107 -9.13 -4.06 -0.64
C THR A 107 -8.15 -4.99 0.10
N GLY A 108 -7.55 -4.53 1.20
CA GLY A 108 -6.66 -5.29 2.08
C GLY A 108 -5.17 -5.04 1.85
N GLY A 109 -4.80 -3.83 1.42
CA GLY A 109 -3.39 -3.52 1.13
C GLY A 109 -2.49 -3.62 2.36
N PHE A 110 -2.92 -3.03 3.47
CA PHE A 110 -2.21 -3.09 4.75
C PHE A 110 -2.25 -4.50 5.34
N THR A 111 -3.42 -5.14 5.36
CA THR A 111 -3.56 -6.56 5.72
C THR A 111 -2.57 -7.47 4.96
N ASP A 112 -2.48 -7.38 3.63
CA ASP A 112 -1.56 -8.19 2.81
C ASP A 112 -0.10 -7.91 3.18
N CYS A 113 0.26 -6.65 3.43
CA CYS A 113 1.59 -6.27 3.88
C CYS A 113 1.94 -6.91 5.23
N LEU A 114 1.05 -6.82 6.23
CA LEU A 114 1.25 -7.45 7.54
C LEU A 114 1.44 -8.96 7.43
N LEU A 115 0.60 -9.65 6.65
CA LEU A 115 0.69 -11.10 6.47
C LEU A 115 2.00 -11.53 5.78
N GLN A 116 2.48 -10.75 4.81
CA GLN A 116 3.76 -10.99 4.14
C GLN A 116 4.96 -10.76 5.07
N HIS A 117 4.83 -9.82 6.02
CA HIS A 117 5.77 -9.61 7.13
C HIS A 117 5.52 -10.53 8.34
N GLN A 118 4.81 -11.65 8.12
CA GLN A 118 4.65 -12.73 9.09
C GLN A 118 3.91 -12.34 10.38
N CYS A 119 3.03 -11.35 10.31
CA CYS A 119 2.01 -11.11 11.34
C CYS A 119 1.17 -12.38 11.55
N SER A 120 0.90 -12.74 12.80
CA SER A 120 0.26 -14.02 13.12
C SER A 120 -1.24 -14.01 12.83
N LYS A 121 -1.88 -12.85 13.02
CA LYS A 121 -3.32 -12.67 12.84
C LYS A 121 -3.65 -11.20 12.54
N VAL A 122 -4.59 -10.95 11.62
CA VAL A 122 -5.05 -9.60 11.27
C VAL A 122 -6.57 -9.51 11.34
N TYR A 123 -7.09 -8.62 12.17
CA TYR A 123 -8.50 -8.21 12.17
C TYR A 123 -8.70 -7.12 11.11
N ALA A 124 -9.24 -7.49 9.96
CA ALA A 124 -9.49 -6.59 8.84
C ALA A 124 -10.85 -5.90 9.03
N ILE A 125 -10.83 -4.66 9.52
CA ILE A 125 -12.01 -3.91 9.96
C ILE A 125 -12.34 -2.83 8.93
N ASP A 126 -13.58 -2.83 8.43
CA ASP A 126 -14.03 -1.82 7.46
C ASP A 126 -15.52 -1.48 7.63
N VAL A 127 -15.89 -0.24 7.27
CA VAL A 127 -17.28 0.22 7.23
C VAL A 127 -18.03 -0.32 6.01
N GLY A 128 -17.31 -0.62 4.93
CA GLY A 128 -17.82 -1.25 3.72
C GLY A 128 -18.07 -2.74 3.89
N SER A 129 -18.53 -3.37 2.81
CA SER A 129 -18.71 -4.82 2.73
C SER A 129 -18.30 -5.34 1.36
N GLY A 130 -17.69 -6.53 1.31
CA GLY A 130 -17.29 -7.20 0.08
C GLY A 130 -16.09 -6.58 -0.63
N GLN A 131 -15.30 -5.74 0.04
CA GLN A 131 -14.16 -5.04 -0.57
C GLN A 131 -12.84 -5.83 -0.49
N LEU A 132 -12.66 -6.61 0.58
CA LEU A 132 -11.42 -7.33 0.83
C LEU A 132 -11.14 -8.35 -0.28
N ALA A 133 -9.92 -8.35 -0.80
CA ALA A 133 -9.49 -9.26 -1.85
C ALA A 133 -9.73 -10.73 -1.46
N TRP A 134 -10.22 -11.53 -2.43
CA TRP A 134 -10.62 -12.92 -2.19
C TRP A 134 -9.53 -13.77 -1.53
N LYS A 135 -8.27 -13.61 -1.96
CA LYS A 135 -7.13 -14.34 -1.38
C LYS A 135 -6.97 -14.09 0.13
N LEU A 136 -7.23 -12.86 0.58
CA LEU A 136 -7.10 -12.47 1.99
C LEU A 136 -8.29 -12.96 2.80
N ARG A 137 -9.49 -12.91 2.22
CA ARG A 137 -10.70 -13.45 2.85
C ARG A 137 -10.61 -14.96 3.13
N GLN A 138 -9.81 -15.68 2.33
CA GLN A 138 -9.57 -17.11 2.50
C GLN A 138 -8.37 -17.44 3.38
N ASP A 139 -7.56 -16.45 3.79
CA ASP A 139 -6.41 -16.68 4.64
C ASP A 139 -6.88 -16.88 6.10
N GLU A 140 -6.50 -18.01 6.70
CA GLU A 140 -6.94 -18.38 8.07
C GLU A 140 -6.45 -17.41 9.15
N ARG A 141 -5.43 -16.60 8.84
CA ARG A 141 -4.91 -15.57 9.74
C ARG A 141 -5.74 -14.29 9.71
N VAL A 142 -6.69 -14.15 8.77
CA VAL A 142 -7.49 -12.94 8.60
C VAL A 142 -8.89 -13.12 9.16
N ILE A 143 -9.26 -12.26 10.11
CA ILE A 143 -10.62 -12.16 10.62
C ILE A 143 -11.30 -10.96 9.97
N VAL A 144 -12.30 -11.22 9.14
CA VAL A 144 -13.00 -10.18 8.39
C VAL A 144 -14.12 -9.56 9.23
N MET A 145 -14.04 -8.26 9.46
CA MET A 145 -14.95 -7.47 10.28
C MET A 145 -15.55 -6.31 9.46
N GLU A 146 -16.56 -6.62 8.66
CA GLU A 146 -17.23 -5.66 7.76
C GLU A 146 -18.41 -4.95 8.42
N ARG A 147 -18.78 -3.79 7.89
CA ARG A 147 -19.85 -2.91 8.41
C ARG A 147 -19.61 -2.45 9.85
N ILE A 148 -18.35 -2.35 10.25
CA ILE A 148 -17.94 -1.87 11.57
C ILE A 148 -17.30 -0.50 11.44
N ASN A 149 -17.83 0.47 12.18
CA ASN A 149 -17.23 1.78 12.26
C ASN A 149 -16.18 1.82 13.37
N ALA A 150 -14.91 1.87 12.96
CA ALA A 150 -13.76 1.86 13.85
C ALA A 150 -13.81 2.92 14.96
N ARG A 151 -14.50 4.06 14.75
CA ARG A 151 -14.70 5.11 15.78
C ARG A 151 -15.39 4.62 17.05
N HIS A 152 -16.17 3.55 16.94
CA HIS A 152 -17.03 3.04 18.01
C HIS A 152 -16.53 1.69 18.53
N LEU A 153 -15.41 1.20 18.00
CA LEU A 153 -14.81 -0.05 18.40
C LEU A 153 -14.26 0.08 19.82
N LYS A 154 -14.49 -0.94 20.62
CA LYS A 154 -14.02 -1.06 22.00
C LYS A 154 -13.23 -2.34 22.18
N ALA A 155 -12.43 -2.40 23.25
CA ALA A 155 -11.71 -3.63 23.62
C ALA A 155 -12.64 -4.86 23.71
N THR A 156 -13.88 -4.69 24.18
CA THR A 156 -14.87 -5.77 24.33
C THR A 156 -15.44 -6.31 23.01
N ASP A 157 -15.25 -5.60 21.91
CA ASP A 157 -15.72 -6.02 20.58
C ASP A 157 -14.73 -6.99 19.90
N LEU A 158 -13.52 -7.15 20.49
CA LEU A 158 -12.46 -8.03 20.01
C LEU A 158 -12.20 -9.13 21.04
N PRO A 159 -11.81 -10.34 20.59
CA PRO A 159 -11.60 -11.47 21.49
C PRO A 159 -10.26 -11.41 22.24
N GLU A 160 -9.34 -10.54 21.82
CA GLU A 160 -8.00 -10.36 22.40
C GLU A 160 -7.51 -8.91 22.18
N PRO A 161 -6.59 -8.39 22.99
CA PRO A 161 -5.97 -7.08 22.74
C PRO A 161 -5.03 -7.13 21.53
N MET A 162 -4.87 -5.99 20.84
CA MET A 162 -3.98 -5.88 19.68
C MET A 162 -2.57 -5.47 20.10
N ASP A 163 -1.56 -6.09 19.50
CA ASP A 163 -0.17 -5.64 19.59
C ASP A 163 0.09 -4.44 18.67
N LEU A 164 -0.60 -4.41 17.51
CA LEU A 164 -0.44 -3.38 16.49
C LEU A 164 -1.80 -2.96 15.91
N VAL A 165 -2.03 -1.67 15.76
CA VAL A 165 -3.14 -1.14 14.98
C VAL A 165 -2.61 -0.34 13.80
N VAL A 166 -3.02 -0.68 12.59
CA VAL A 166 -2.71 0.08 11.37
C VAL A 166 -3.96 0.80 10.86
N ILE A 167 -3.81 2.04 10.36
CA ILE A 167 -4.95 2.90 10.02
C ILE A 167 -4.80 3.51 8.62
N ASP A 168 -5.70 3.19 7.69
CA ASP A 168 -5.84 3.83 6.36
C ASP A 168 -7.30 4.28 6.08
N CYS A 169 -7.94 4.91 7.05
CA CYS A 169 -9.30 5.43 6.89
C CYS A 169 -9.35 6.66 5.97
N SER A 170 -10.44 6.83 5.22
CA SER A 170 -10.68 8.02 4.38
C SER A 170 -11.92 8.77 4.85
N PHE A 171 -12.01 10.07 4.54
CA PHE A 171 -13.13 10.94 4.90
C PHE A 171 -13.34 11.13 6.42
N ILE A 172 -12.31 10.85 7.21
CA ILE A 172 -12.32 11.00 8.65
C ILE A 172 -10.96 11.44 9.15
N SER A 173 -10.96 12.27 10.20
CA SER A 173 -9.76 12.68 10.91
C SER A 173 -9.29 11.58 11.87
N LEU A 174 -7.98 11.40 12.00
CA LEU A 174 -7.36 10.54 12.99
C LEU A 174 -7.75 10.91 14.42
N ARG A 175 -8.14 12.17 14.69
CA ARG A 175 -8.69 12.58 16.00
C ARG A 175 -9.92 11.77 16.43
N GLN A 176 -10.66 11.20 15.48
CA GLN A 176 -11.83 10.38 15.75
C GLN A 176 -11.54 8.87 15.78
N ILE A 177 -10.38 8.44 15.27
CA ILE A 177 -10.02 7.01 15.16
C ILE A 177 -9.00 6.62 16.23
N LEU A 178 -7.99 7.46 16.48
CA LEU A 178 -6.93 7.19 17.46
C LEU A 178 -7.44 6.86 18.88
N PRO A 179 -8.52 7.48 19.41
CA PRO A 179 -9.05 7.07 20.70
C PRO A 179 -9.51 5.60 20.74
N ALA A 180 -10.22 5.15 19.69
CA ALA A 180 -10.68 3.77 19.59
C ALA A 180 -9.53 2.81 19.29
N ALA A 181 -8.56 3.23 18.45
CA ALA A 181 -7.34 2.47 18.21
C ALA A 181 -6.55 2.24 19.50
N ARG A 182 -6.43 3.27 20.35
CA ARG A 182 -5.80 3.15 21.67
C ARG A 182 -6.56 2.18 22.59
N ASP A 183 -7.89 2.25 22.62
CA ASP A 183 -8.73 1.42 23.50
C ASP A 183 -8.58 -0.08 23.24
N ILE A 184 -8.30 -0.48 21.99
CA ILE A 184 -8.15 -1.89 21.61
C ILE A 184 -6.70 -2.43 21.73
N LEU A 185 -5.72 -1.56 22.00
CA LEU A 185 -4.33 -1.99 22.15
C LEU A 185 -4.11 -2.69 23.49
N GLY A 186 -3.13 -3.59 23.50
CA GLY A 186 -2.53 -4.08 24.74
C GLY A 186 -1.74 -2.99 25.49
N GLU A 187 -1.14 -3.40 26.61
CA GLU A 187 -0.41 -2.50 27.52
C GLU A 187 0.82 -1.83 26.89
N ALA A 188 1.38 -2.42 25.83
CA ALA A 188 2.58 -1.95 25.14
C ALA A 188 2.43 -2.02 23.61
N GLY A 189 1.24 -1.69 23.11
CA GLY A 189 0.93 -1.79 21.68
C GLY A 189 1.31 -0.55 20.86
N ASP A 190 1.47 -0.75 19.56
CA ASP A 190 1.88 0.27 18.60
C ASP A 190 0.74 0.65 17.64
N VAL A 191 0.79 1.88 17.11
CA VAL A 191 -0.08 2.35 16.03
C VAL A 191 0.75 2.85 14.87
N VAL A 192 0.44 2.38 13.66
CA VAL A 192 0.93 2.99 12.42
C VAL A 192 -0.25 3.59 11.66
N ALA A 193 -0.33 4.92 11.61
CA ALA A 193 -1.46 5.62 11.01
C ALA A 193 -1.06 6.45 9.79
N LEU A 194 -1.91 6.43 8.76
CA LEU A 194 -1.76 7.29 7.60
C LEU A 194 -2.45 8.64 7.83
N ILE A 195 -1.63 9.69 7.96
CA ILE A 195 -2.06 11.08 8.00
C ILE A 195 -2.37 11.56 6.58
N LYS A 196 -3.61 12.00 6.39
CA LYS A 196 -4.12 12.54 5.12
C LYS A 196 -4.50 14.01 5.31
N PRO A 197 -3.61 14.97 5.00
CA PRO A 197 -3.85 16.40 5.27
C PRO A 197 -5.20 16.92 4.78
N GLN A 198 -5.73 16.41 3.66
CA GLN A 198 -7.04 16.78 3.12
C GLN A 198 -8.24 16.41 4.02
N PHE A 199 -8.07 15.52 5.00
CA PHE A 199 -9.09 15.13 5.97
C PHE A 199 -8.83 15.69 7.38
N GLU A 200 -7.66 16.30 7.59
CA GLU A 200 -7.24 16.88 8.88
C GLU A 200 -7.28 18.41 8.86
N ALA A 201 -6.95 19.01 7.72
CA ALA A 201 -6.94 20.45 7.56
C ALA A 201 -8.36 21.02 7.63
N GLY A 202 -8.48 22.24 8.16
CA GLY A 202 -9.76 22.95 8.22
C GLY A 202 -10.38 23.16 6.84
N LYS A 203 -11.72 23.23 6.80
CA LYS A 203 -12.52 23.33 5.56
C LYS A 203 -12.02 24.41 4.58
N THR A 204 -11.63 25.57 5.09
CA THR A 204 -11.11 26.69 4.28
C THR A 204 -9.85 26.33 3.49
N ALA A 205 -8.93 25.55 4.07
CA ALA A 205 -7.70 25.11 3.39
C ALA A 205 -8.01 24.10 2.28
N VAL A 206 -8.92 23.15 2.56
CA VAL A 206 -9.36 22.13 1.60
C VAL A 206 -10.07 22.76 0.40
N ASP A 207 -10.96 23.72 0.64
CA ASP A 207 -11.73 24.41 -0.40
C ASP A 207 -10.81 25.22 -1.34
N LYS A 208 -9.81 25.93 -0.80
CA LYS A 208 -8.79 26.64 -1.60
C LYS A 208 -8.01 25.69 -2.52
N GLY A 209 -7.70 24.49 -2.03
CA GLY A 209 -6.94 23.47 -2.76
C GLY A 209 -7.80 22.58 -3.68
N LYS A 210 -9.11 22.79 -3.76
CA LYS A 210 -10.06 21.87 -4.43
C LYS A 210 -9.89 20.42 -3.96
N GLY A 211 -9.64 20.20 -2.67
CA GLY A 211 -9.40 18.88 -2.09
C GLY A 211 -7.95 18.40 -2.15
N VAL A 212 -7.01 19.17 -2.70
CA VAL A 212 -5.58 18.86 -2.73
C VAL A 212 -4.78 19.87 -1.91
N ILE A 213 -4.15 19.41 -0.83
CA ILE A 213 -3.29 20.22 0.03
C ILE A 213 -1.85 20.10 -0.49
N LYS A 214 -1.35 21.18 -1.11
CA LYS A 214 0.03 21.25 -1.64
C LYS A 214 0.99 22.05 -0.75
N ASP A 215 0.44 22.91 0.10
CA ASP A 215 1.20 23.83 0.94
C ASP A 215 1.93 23.05 2.06
N PRO A 216 3.29 23.07 2.08
CA PRO A 216 4.06 22.39 3.12
C PRO A 216 3.79 22.92 4.53
N GLU A 217 3.43 24.19 4.70
CA GLU A 217 3.10 24.73 6.02
C GLU A 217 1.81 24.12 6.56
N ILE A 218 0.81 23.92 5.71
CA ILE A 218 -0.43 23.23 6.11
C ILE A 218 -0.13 21.77 6.47
N HIS A 219 0.79 21.10 5.77
CA HIS A 219 1.22 19.75 6.15
C HIS A 219 1.85 19.74 7.55
N ARG A 220 2.75 20.70 7.82
CA ARG A 220 3.41 20.85 9.12
C ARG A 220 2.40 21.11 10.24
N GLU A 221 1.48 22.05 10.05
CA GLU A 221 0.42 22.38 11.02
C GLU A 221 -0.47 21.17 11.34
N VAL A 222 -0.85 20.38 10.32
CA VAL A 222 -1.62 19.15 10.51
C VAL A 222 -0.85 18.14 11.37
N ILE A 223 0.43 17.92 11.07
CA ILE A 223 1.26 16.97 11.81
C ILE A 223 1.44 17.41 13.27
N GLU A 224 1.78 18.68 13.52
CA GLU A 224 1.95 19.24 14.86
C GLU A 224 0.66 19.20 15.69
N SER A 225 -0.48 19.47 15.04
CA SER A 225 -1.81 19.39 15.65
C SER A 225 -2.14 17.96 16.09
N LEU A 226 -1.85 16.97 15.24
CA LEU A 226 -2.04 15.55 15.57
C LEU A 226 -1.04 15.07 16.64
N GLN A 227 0.19 15.56 16.62
CA GLN A 227 1.20 15.26 17.63
C GLN A 227 0.79 15.77 19.01
N THR A 228 0.30 17.00 19.07
CA THR A 228 -0.23 17.59 20.30
C THR A 228 -1.41 16.78 20.82
N PHE A 229 -2.35 16.42 19.94
CA PHE A 229 -3.50 15.58 20.30
C PHE A 229 -3.09 14.21 20.85
N ALA A 230 -2.23 13.47 20.13
CA ALA A 230 -1.81 12.12 20.53
C ALA A 230 -1.07 12.12 21.88
N THR A 231 -0.16 13.08 22.07
CA THR A 231 0.68 13.16 23.28
C THR A 231 -0.09 13.70 24.48
N GLN A 232 -0.87 14.78 24.32
CA GLN A 232 -1.50 15.48 25.44
C GLN A 232 -2.87 14.91 25.80
N GLU A 233 -3.66 14.48 24.82
CA GLU A 233 -5.03 14.01 25.05
C GLU A 233 -5.12 12.48 25.12
N LEU A 234 -4.26 11.76 24.39
CA LEU A 234 -4.27 10.29 24.37
C LEU A 234 -3.10 9.65 25.13
N SER A 235 -2.15 10.42 25.66
CA SER A 235 -0.99 9.89 26.37
C SER A 235 -0.24 8.82 25.56
N MET A 236 -0.14 9.01 24.25
CA MET A 236 0.64 8.15 23.35
C MET A 236 1.94 8.86 22.96
N ASP A 237 3.01 8.10 22.89
CA ASP A 237 4.31 8.62 22.46
C ASP A 237 4.33 8.78 20.94
N TRP A 238 4.68 9.97 20.48
CA TRP A 238 4.92 10.23 19.06
C TRP A 238 6.36 9.85 18.70
N LYS A 239 6.54 8.70 18.04
CA LYS A 239 7.88 8.14 17.79
C LYS A 239 8.51 8.73 16.55
N GLU A 240 7.86 8.56 15.39
CA GLU A 240 8.42 8.95 14.10
C GLU A 240 7.33 9.26 13.07
N VAL A 241 7.65 10.12 12.09
CA VAL A 241 6.79 10.44 10.96
C VAL A 241 7.60 10.45 9.67
N THR A 242 7.09 9.80 8.62
CA THR A 242 7.71 9.76 7.29
C THR A 242 6.69 10.08 6.20
N PRO A 243 7.06 10.75 5.09
CA PRO A 243 6.15 10.85 3.94
C PRO A 243 5.84 9.46 3.35
N SER A 244 4.58 9.26 2.93
CA SER A 244 4.20 8.09 2.14
C SER A 244 4.99 8.05 0.82
N PRO A 245 5.43 6.85 0.36
CA PRO A 245 6.21 6.70 -0.88
C PRO A 245 5.39 6.98 -2.13
N ILE A 246 4.07 7.02 -2.00
CA ILE A 246 3.12 7.31 -3.07
C ILE A 246 2.14 8.40 -2.64
N MET A 247 1.63 9.16 -3.59
CA MET A 247 0.57 10.13 -3.36
C MET A 247 -0.80 9.45 -3.30
N GLY A 248 -1.74 10.09 -2.60
CA GLY A 248 -3.16 9.71 -2.64
C GLY A 248 -3.74 9.84 -4.06
N PRO A 249 -4.90 9.24 -4.36
CA PRO A 249 -5.46 9.18 -5.71
C PRO A 249 -5.65 10.54 -6.40
N ALA A 250 -5.95 11.60 -5.61
CA ALA A 250 -6.10 12.97 -6.10
C ALA A 250 -4.78 13.78 -6.16
N GLY A 251 -3.64 13.15 -5.85
CA GLY A 251 -2.32 13.79 -5.82
C GLY A 251 -1.97 14.45 -4.47
N ASN A 252 -2.69 14.13 -3.40
CA ASN A 252 -2.33 14.58 -2.05
C ASN A 252 -1.05 13.88 -1.57
N ARG A 253 -0.15 14.65 -0.96
CA ARG A 253 0.94 14.08 -0.16
C ARG A 253 0.34 13.57 1.16
N GLU A 254 0.69 12.34 1.50
CA GLU A 254 0.25 11.66 2.74
C GLU A 254 1.49 11.31 3.57
N PHE A 255 1.31 11.08 4.86
CA PHE A 255 2.40 10.79 5.80
C PHE A 255 2.02 9.60 6.68
N LEU A 256 3.00 8.81 7.08
CA LEU A 256 2.83 7.72 8.04
C LEU A 256 3.42 8.16 9.36
N VAL A 257 2.70 7.91 10.45
CA VAL A 257 3.17 8.15 11.81
C VAL A 257 3.18 6.84 12.59
N TRP A 258 4.22 6.65 13.40
CA TRP A 258 4.30 5.63 14.41
C TRP A 258 4.06 6.25 15.79
N LEU A 259 3.06 5.71 16.49
CA LEU A 259 2.73 6.05 17.88
C LEU A 259 2.88 4.80 18.75
N GLN A 260 3.29 4.99 19.99
CA GLN A 260 3.40 3.91 20.96
C GLN A 260 2.49 4.19 22.17
N HIS A 261 1.73 3.18 22.58
CA HIS A 261 0.96 3.23 23.82
C HIS A 261 1.80 2.60 24.93
N HIS A 262 1.95 3.33 26.04
CA HIS A 262 2.45 2.79 27.29
C HIS A 262 1.31 2.86 28.30
N ALA A 263 0.82 1.70 28.76
CA ALA A 263 0.00 1.69 29.96
C ALA A 263 0.87 2.25 31.09
N ASN A 264 0.46 3.39 31.67
CA ASN A 264 1.08 3.88 32.90
C ASN A 264 0.94 2.77 33.94
N SER A 265 2.04 2.09 34.26
CA SER A 265 2.17 1.32 35.48
C SER A 265 2.03 2.31 36.63
N HIS A 266 0.80 2.50 37.11
CA HIS A 266 0.55 3.22 38.35
C HIS A 266 1.26 2.44 39.45
N GLU A 267 2.46 2.92 39.79
CA GLU A 267 3.19 2.54 40.97
C GLU A 267 2.29 2.87 42.16
N SER A 268 1.64 1.84 42.70
CA SER A 268 0.85 1.94 43.91
C SER A 268 1.81 2.28 45.05
N HIS A 269 2.01 3.56 45.33
CA HIS A 269 2.51 4.02 46.61
C HIS A 269 1.51 3.58 47.68
N ARG A 270 1.77 2.38 48.24
CA ARG A 270 1.26 2.00 49.55
C ARG A 270 1.84 3.01 50.54
N THR A 271 1.03 3.97 50.94
CA THR A 271 1.21 4.64 52.21
C THR A 271 1.01 3.59 53.30
N ASP A 272 2.11 2.98 53.74
CA ASP A 272 2.14 2.31 55.04
C ASP A 272 2.10 3.41 56.11
N SER A 273 0.89 3.80 56.48
CA SER A 273 0.62 4.32 57.80
C SER A 273 0.57 3.13 58.75
N GLN A 274 1.69 2.82 59.40
CA GLN A 274 1.67 2.06 60.65
C GLN A 274 2.02 3.01 61.79
N SER A 275 0.99 3.13 62.63
CA SER A 275 0.93 3.54 64.04
C SER A 275 2.13 3.17 64.89
#